data_AF-A0AAD8HVG1-F1
#
_entry.id   AF-A0AAD8HVG1-F1
#
_cell.length_a   1.000
_cell.length_b   1.000
_cell.length_c   1.000
_cell.angle_alpha   90.00
_cell.angle_beta   90.00
_cell.angle_gamma   90.00
#
_symmetry.space_group_name_H-M   'P 1'
#
loop_
_entity.id
_entity.type
_entity.pdbx_description
1 polymer ?
#
loop_
_entity_poly.entity_id
_entity_poly.type
_entity_poly.pdbx_seq_one_letter_code
_entity_poly.pdbx_strand_id
1 'polypeptide(L)'
;MANNSRGGIGHRDAEYLNTPHVDPYALTEIGGILTSENLNNLLSVDIVIDCHDGSEKKEKLLYFMRDGFVKILSIQDLLVKTTKELKYVHYLLRWKNEVCKVWSDMILSTIRRRLDGNINFNGDYTPMYLNQRGQDVEMQRGTAVKEVTFGITQLTLNPDGKEIAYLLLEEHSLQRSSIQNLRAAIYQINEEDEELRNLKERLIQILEEKEENLLSNFLKMNLFYQRI
;
A
#
# COMPACT_ATOMS: atom_id res chain seq x y z
N MET A 1 59.80 -39.53 -15.57
CA MET A 1 60.18 -38.27 -16.26
C MET A 1 58.95 -37.37 -16.34
N ALA A 2 59.22 -36.06 -16.29
CA ALA A 2 58.31 -34.91 -16.16
C ALA A 2 57.07 -34.92 -17.07
N ASN A 3 55.87 -34.44 -16.69
CA ASN A 3 55.38 -33.16 -16.13
C ASN A 3 54.85 -32.18 -17.20
N ASN A 4 53.67 -31.61 -16.91
CA ASN A 4 52.98 -30.45 -17.49
C ASN A 4 52.25 -30.56 -18.84
N SER A 5 51.11 -29.88 -19.10
CA SER A 5 50.06 -29.18 -18.33
C SER A 5 49.23 -28.38 -19.37
N ARG A 6 47.90 -28.34 -19.23
CA ARG A 6 46.89 -27.35 -19.70
C ARG A 6 45.58 -28.11 -19.92
N GLY A 7 44.53 -27.99 -19.11
CA GLY A 7 43.96 -26.78 -18.52
C GLY A 7 42.64 -26.52 -19.24
N GLY A 8 41.52 -26.93 -18.64
CA GLY A 8 40.18 -26.86 -19.24
C GLY A 8 39.09 -27.05 -18.21
N ILE A 9 39.06 -26.12 -17.26
CA ILE A 9 37.91 -25.55 -16.53
C ILE A 9 36.67 -26.46 -16.45
N GLY A 10 36.44 -26.99 -15.24
CA GLY A 10 35.22 -27.71 -14.91
C GLY A 10 33.98 -26.87 -15.15
N HIS A 11 32.94 -27.56 -15.63
CA HIS A 11 31.55 -27.17 -15.45
C HIS A 11 31.30 -26.92 -13.96
N ARG A 12 31.48 -25.66 -13.55
CA ARG A 12 30.76 -25.13 -12.41
C ARG A 12 29.38 -24.83 -12.94
N ASP A 13 28.46 -25.75 -12.70
CA ASP A 13 27.07 -25.38 -12.46
C ASP A 13 27.12 -24.22 -11.47
N ALA A 14 26.92 -23.01 -11.99
CA ALA A 14 26.64 -21.87 -11.14
C ALA A 14 25.24 -22.13 -10.59
N GLU A 15 25.20 -22.88 -9.50
CA GLU A 15 24.28 -22.65 -8.40
C GLU A 15 24.30 -21.13 -8.16
N TYR A 16 23.40 -20.41 -8.85
CA TYR A 16 22.97 -19.11 -8.41
C TYR A 16 22.28 -19.35 -7.08
N LEU A 17 23.13 -19.34 -6.05
CA LEU A 17 22.87 -19.01 -4.67
C LEU A 17 21.43 -18.56 -4.47
N ASN A 18 20.63 -19.48 -3.95
CA ASN A 18 19.45 -19.18 -3.11
C ASN A 18 19.91 -18.42 -1.85
N THR A 19 20.59 -17.29 -2.01
CA THR A 19 20.59 -16.27 -0.97
C THR A 19 19.20 -15.65 -1.03
N PRO A 20 18.36 -15.78 0.01
CA PRO A 20 17.09 -15.07 0.04
C PRO A 20 17.42 -13.60 -0.21
N HIS A 21 16.90 -13.06 -1.31
CA HIS A 21 17.07 -11.66 -1.63
C HIS A 21 16.40 -10.90 -0.49
N VAL A 22 17.20 -10.43 0.46
CA VAL A 22 16.71 -9.64 1.58
C VAL A 22 16.29 -8.33 0.97
N ASP A 23 14.98 -8.15 0.81
CA ASP A 23 14.40 -6.91 0.39
C ASP A 23 14.31 -5.99 1.62
N PRO A 24 15.24 -5.01 1.78
CA PRO A 24 15.26 -4.15 2.95
C PRO A 24 14.00 -3.25 3.01
N TYR A 25 13.23 -3.20 1.94
CA TYR A 25 12.01 -2.42 1.82
C TYR A 25 10.75 -3.26 1.98
N ALA A 26 10.85 -4.57 2.22
CA ALA A 26 9.68 -5.42 2.43
C ALA A 26 8.79 -4.86 3.55
N LEU A 27 7.47 -5.04 3.41
CA LEU A 27 6.50 -4.73 4.48
C LEU A 27 6.49 -5.81 5.58
N THR A 28 7.32 -6.85 5.44
CA THR A 28 7.46 -7.97 6.37
C THR A 28 8.92 -8.22 6.69
N GLU A 29 9.16 -8.85 7.84
CA GLU A 29 10.45 -9.45 8.15
C GLU A 29 10.74 -10.62 7.19
N ILE A 30 12.03 -10.92 6.99
CA ILE A 30 12.49 -11.97 6.09
C ILE A 30 11.91 -13.32 6.54
N GLY A 31 11.12 -13.97 5.66
CA GLY A 31 10.45 -15.24 5.96
C GLY A 31 9.13 -15.11 6.73
N GLY A 32 8.69 -13.88 7.03
CA GLY A 32 7.39 -13.61 7.65
C GLY A 32 6.22 -13.73 6.68
N ILE A 33 5.03 -14.05 7.21
CA ILE A 33 3.78 -14.01 6.45
C ILE A 33 3.30 -12.57 6.38
N LEU A 34 3.03 -12.06 5.18
CA LEU A 34 2.46 -10.73 4.97
C LEU A 34 1.00 -10.69 5.42
N THR A 35 0.74 -10.13 6.60
CA THR A 35 -0.60 -9.95 7.19
C THR A 35 -1.24 -8.61 6.81
N SER A 36 -2.53 -8.43 7.09
CA SER A 36 -3.19 -7.12 6.96
C SER A 36 -2.56 -6.05 7.86
N GLU A 37 -2.05 -6.41 9.04
CA GLU A 37 -1.34 -5.48 9.94
C GLU A 37 -0.04 -4.97 9.31
N ASN A 38 0.73 -5.85 8.65
CA ASN A 38 1.93 -5.46 7.91
C ASN A 38 1.61 -4.50 6.76
N LEU A 39 0.55 -4.78 6.01
CA LEU A 39 0.08 -3.90 4.93
C LEU A 39 -0.40 -2.55 5.48
N ASN A 40 -1.14 -2.56 6.59
CA ASN A 40 -1.66 -1.35 7.22
C ASN A 40 -0.56 -0.45 7.79
N ASN A 41 0.70 -0.91 7.90
CA ASN A 41 1.83 -0.02 8.18
C ASN A 41 2.14 0.92 7.00
N LEU A 42 1.77 0.59 5.77
CA LEU A 42 1.86 1.47 4.62
C LEU A 42 0.64 2.41 4.60
N LEU A 43 0.85 3.66 5.00
CA LEU A 43 -0.18 4.69 5.06
C LEU A 43 -0.59 5.19 3.69
N SER A 44 0.34 5.45 2.79
CA SER A 44 0.04 6.03 1.48
C SER A 44 1.16 5.73 0.51
N VAL A 45 0.85 5.81 -0.78
CA VAL A 45 1.85 5.78 -1.85
C VAL A 45 1.67 6.99 -2.75
N ASP A 46 2.78 7.56 -3.21
CA ASP A 46 2.76 8.63 -4.21
C ASP A 46 4.01 8.54 -5.10
N ILE A 47 3.94 9.05 -6.33
CA ILE A 47 5.04 8.99 -7.29
C ILE A 47 5.65 10.39 -7.41
N VAL A 48 6.98 10.44 -7.33
CA VAL A 48 7.75 11.68 -7.47
C VAL A 48 8.83 11.53 -8.52
N ILE A 49 9.33 12.66 -9.01
CA ILE A 49 10.49 12.74 -9.87
C ILE A 49 11.72 12.94 -9.01
N ASP A 50 12.71 12.06 -9.15
CA ASP A 50 14.05 12.26 -8.61
C ASP A 50 14.87 13.17 -9.53
N CYS A 51 15.40 14.26 -8.97
CA CYS A 51 16.18 15.28 -9.65
C CYS A 51 17.65 15.33 -9.16
N HIS A 52 18.13 14.32 -8.42
CA HIS A 52 19.52 14.28 -7.93
C HIS A 52 20.56 14.32 -9.07
N ASP A 53 20.30 13.60 -10.17
CA ASP A 53 21.21 13.49 -11.30
C ASP A 53 20.57 14.12 -12.55
N GLY A 54 21.03 15.31 -12.93
CA GLY A 54 20.50 16.10 -14.05
C GLY A 54 20.61 15.49 -15.46
N SER A 55 20.84 14.19 -15.59
CA SER A 55 20.93 13.48 -16.87
C SER A 55 19.65 12.71 -17.21
N GLU A 56 18.92 12.14 -16.24
CA GLU A 56 17.62 11.50 -16.47
C GLU A 56 16.69 11.62 -15.24
N LYS A 57 15.52 12.23 -15.43
CA LYS A 57 14.42 12.21 -14.46
C LYS A 57 14.01 10.77 -14.22
N LYS A 58 14.19 10.27 -12.99
CA LYS A 58 13.76 8.91 -12.61
C LYS A 58 12.54 9.00 -11.71
N GLU A 59 11.45 8.43 -12.17
CA GLU A 59 10.25 8.27 -11.34
C GLU A 59 10.56 7.32 -10.17
N LYS A 60 10.10 7.70 -8.99
CA LYS A 60 10.24 6.93 -7.75
C LYS A 60 8.89 6.85 -7.07
N LEU A 61 8.59 5.68 -6.50
CA LEU A 61 7.41 5.50 -5.65
C LEU A 61 7.81 5.68 -4.19
N LEU A 62 7.07 6.52 -3.49
CA LEU A 62 7.18 6.74 -2.06
C LEU A 62 6.23 5.81 -1.32
N TYR A 63 6.73 5.13 -0.30
CA TYR A 63 5.92 4.44 0.70
C TYR A 63 5.95 5.28 1.98
N PHE A 64 4.82 5.88 2.33
CA PHE A 64 4.67 6.58 3.60
C PHE A 64 4.29 5.58 4.68
N MET A 65 5.18 5.34 5.64
CA MET A 65 5.00 4.34 6.69
C MET A 65 4.37 4.97 7.94
N ARG A 66 3.67 4.14 8.74
CA ARG A 66 2.98 4.57 9.97
C ARG A 66 3.92 5.14 11.04
N ASP A 67 5.16 4.68 11.07
CA ASP A 67 6.22 5.16 11.96
C ASP A 67 6.86 6.48 11.51
N GLY A 68 6.40 7.05 10.39
CA GLY A 68 6.90 8.31 9.84
C GLY A 68 8.07 8.16 8.87
N PHE A 69 8.61 6.94 8.68
CA PHE A 69 9.62 6.71 7.65
C PHE A 69 9.02 6.75 6.25
N VAL A 70 9.83 7.18 5.27
CA VAL A 70 9.46 7.15 3.86
C VAL A 70 10.43 6.24 3.12
N LYS A 71 9.94 5.14 2.55
CA LYS A 71 10.75 4.29 1.67
C LYS A 71 10.63 4.80 0.23
N ILE A 72 11.74 4.83 -0.50
CA ILE A 72 11.80 5.33 -1.88
C ILE A 72 12.17 4.15 -2.77
N LEU A 73 11.28 3.78 -3.68
CA LEU A 73 11.42 2.59 -4.52
C LEU A 73 11.54 2.96 -5.98
N SER A 74 12.42 2.27 -6.71
CA SER A 74 12.33 2.21 -8.17
C SER A 74 11.19 1.29 -8.59
N ILE A 75 10.77 1.38 -9.85
CA ILE A 75 9.81 0.42 -10.40
C ILE A 75 10.36 -1.01 -10.33
N GLN A 76 11.66 -1.21 -10.55
CA GLN A 76 12.29 -2.53 -10.47
C GLN A 76 12.18 -3.11 -9.05
N ASP A 77 12.43 -2.30 -8.03
CA ASP A 77 12.31 -2.72 -6.62
C ASP A 77 10.85 -3.00 -6.24
N LEU A 78 9.90 -2.29 -6.83
CA LEU A 78 8.48 -2.55 -6.63
C LEU A 78 8.06 -3.89 -7.27
N LEU A 79 8.49 -4.16 -8.51
CA LEU A 79 8.01 -5.31 -9.27
C LEU A 79 8.55 -6.66 -8.76
N VAL A 80 9.49 -6.67 -7.82
CA VAL A 80 9.93 -7.89 -7.11
C VAL A 80 9.12 -8.19 -5.83
N LYS A 81 8.30 -7.25 -5.34
CA LYS A 81 7.45 -7.43 -4.14
C LYS A 81 6.46 -8.57 -4.30
N THR A 82 5.91 -9.08 -3.20
CA THR A 82 4.90 -10.15 -3.23
C THR A 82 3.63 -9.72 -3.99
N THR A 83 2.87 -10.68 -4.53
CA THR A 83 1.61 -10.37 -5.22
C THR A 83 0.59 -9.68 -4.31
N LYS A 84 0.55 -10.02 -3.02
CA LYS A 84 -0.35 -9.39 -2.04
C LYS A 84 0.03 -7.92 -1.79
N GLU A 85 1.33 -7.62 -1.68
CA GLU A 85 1.83 -6.24 -1.57
C GLU A 85 1.56 -5.43 -2.84
N LEU A 86 1.82 -5.99 -4.02
CA LEU A 86 1.52 -5.32 -5.29
C LEU A 86 0.03 -4.97 -5.44
N LYS A 87 -0.88 -5.88 -5.05
CA LYS A 87 -2.33 -5.60 -5.05
C LYS A 87 -2.66 -4.44 -4.10
N TYR A 88 -2.06 -4.41 -2.92
CA TYR A 88 -2.29 -3.35 -1.96
C TYR A 88 -1.77 -2.00 -2.45
N VAL A 89 -0.56 -1.97 -3.00
CA VAL A 89 0.04 -0.75 -3.59
C VAL A 89 -0.80 -0.24 -4.75
N HIS A 90 -1.26 -1.13 -5.62
CA HIS A 90 -2.18 -0.78 -6.71
C HIS A 90 -3.48 -0.15 -6.17
N TYR A 91 -4.04 -0.69 -5.09
CA TYR A 91 -5.22 -0.14 -4.42
C TYR A 91 -4.99 1.25 -3.81
N LEU A 92 -3.79 1.50 -3.28
CA LEU A 92 -3.43 2.82 -2.75
C LEU A 92 -3.09 3.83 -3.84
N LEU A 93 -2.57 3.36 -4.99
CA LEU A 93 -2.13 4.21 -6.08
C LEU A 93 -3.34 4.80 -6.84
N ARG A 94 -3.71 6.04 -6.50
CA ARG A 94 -4.75 6.75 -7.23
C ARG A 94 -4.24 7.21 -8.60
N TRP A 95 -5.09 7.06 -9.62
CA TRP A 95 -4.80 7.55 -10.97
C TRP A 95 -4.97 9.06 -11.04
N LYS A 96 -3.90 9.80 -10.72
CA LYS A 96 -3.88 11.27 -10.75
C LYS A 96 -3.32 11.84 -12.07
N ASN A 97 -2.48 11.09 -12.77
CA ASN A 97 -1.81 11.50 -14.01
C ASN A 97 -1.37 10.27 -14.84
N GLU A 98 -0.81 10.50 -16.03
CA GLU A 98 -0.39 9.42 -16.94
C GLU A 98 0.76 8.58 -16.35
N VAL A 99 1.64 9.16 -15.53
CA VAL A 99 2.71 8.39 -14.87
C VAL A 99 2.13 7.38 -13.88
N CYS A 100 1.16 7.79 -13.05
CA CYS A 100 0.44 6.87 -12.16
C CYS A 100 -0.21 5.73 -12.95
N LYS A 101 -0.77 6.02 -14.12
CA LYS A 101 -1.38 5.01 -14.98
C LYS A 101 -0.34 4.03 -15.54
N VAL A 102 0.80 4.51 -16.02
CA VAL A 102 1.91 3.66 -16.48
C VAL A 102 2.39 2.72 -15.37
N TRP A 103 2.61 3.24 -14.16
CA TRP A 103 2.98 2.42 -13.00
C TRP A 103 1.90 1.42 -12.64
N SER A 104 0.63 1.84 -12.66
CA SER A 104 -0.52 0.97 -12.42
C SER A 104 -0.57 -0.20 -13.41
N ASP A 105 -0.38 0.07 -14.69
CA ASP A 105 -0.38 -0.94 -15.76
C ASP A 105 0.78 -1.93 -15.61
N MET A 106 1.97 -1.45 -15.18
CA MET A 106 3.11 -2.31 -14.89
C MET A 106 2.86 -3.23 -13.68
N ILE A 107 2.25 -2.71 -12.61
CA ILE A 107 1.87 -3.51 -11.43
C ILE A 107 0.84 -4.58 -11.83
N LEU A 108 -0.24 -4.18 -12.51
CA LEU A 108 -1.28 -5.11 -12.96
C LEU A 108 -0.74 -6.19 -13.91
N SER A 109 0.11 -5.81 -14.85
CA SER A 109 0.75 -6.75 -15.77
C SER A 109 1.61 -7.76 -15.03
N THR A 110 2.34 -7.32 -14.01
CA THR A 110 3.17 -8.20 -13.16
C THR A 110 2.32 -9.16 -12.34
N ILE A 111 1.23 -8.68 -11.74
CA ILE A 111 0.29 -9.53 -11.01
C ILE A 111 -0.33 -10.59 -11.94
N ARG A 112 -0.83 -10.19 -13.11
CA ARG A 112 -1.42 -11.11 -14.09
C ARG A 112 -0.44 -12.19 -14.53
N ARG A 113 0.82 -11.83 -14.80
CA ARG A 113 1.87 -12.80 -15.15
C ARG A 113 2.12 -13.84 -14.06
N ARG A 114 2.08 -13.44 -12.79
CA ARG A 114 2.31 -14.34 -11.64
C ARG A 114 1.11 -15.21 -11.28
N LEU A 115 -0.08 -14.82 -11.70
CA LEU A 115 -1.32 -15.59 -11.52
C LEU A 115 -1.63 -16.44 -12.77
N ASP A 116 -0.61 -16.78 -13.56
CA ASP A 116 -0.71 -17.55 -14.82
C ASP A 116 -1.77 -17.00 -15.79
N GLY A 117 -1.91 -15.68 -15.85
CA GLY A 117 -2.86 -15.02 -16.75
C GLY A 117 -4.31 -15.23 -16.36
N ASN A 118 -4.63 -15.56 -15.10
CA ASN A 118 -6.01 -15.66 -14.62
C ASN A 118 -6.82 -14.42 -15.02
N ILE A 119 -7.69 -14.62 -16.02
CA ILE A 119 -8.45 -13.59 -16.73
C ILE A 119 -9.48 -12.93 -15.79
N ASN A 120 -9.82 -13.60 -14.69
CA ASN A 120 -10.77 -13.12 -13.70
C ASN A 120 -10.15 -12.18 -12.66
N PHE A 121 -8.84 -11.89 -12.72
CA PHE A 121 -8.25 -10.86 -11.89
C PHE A 121 -8.64 -9.47 -12.41
N ASN A 122 -9.63 -8.86 -11.74
CA ASN A 122 -10.14 -7.53 -12.08
C ASN A 122 -9.26 -6.38 -11.57
N GLY A 123 -8.20 -6.65 -10.79
CA GLY A 123 -7.34 -5.61 -10.23
C GLY A 123 -7.72 -5.15 -8.83
N ASP A 124 -8.88 -5.58 -8.31
CA ASP A 124 -9.40 -5.06 -7.05
C ASP A 124 -8.74 -5.76 -5.85
N TYR A 125 -8.27 -4.93 -4.92
CA TYR A 125 -7.89 -5.37 -3.58
C TYR A 125 -9.08 -5.15 -2.65
N THR A 126 -9.48 -6.21 -1.94
CA THR A 126 -10.42 -6.10 -0.84
C THR A 126 -9.64 -5.77 0.43
N PRO A 127 -9.90 -4.63 1.10
CA PRO A 127 -9.32 -4.33 2.40
C PRO A 127 -9.56 -5.46 3.40
N MET A 128 -8.59 -5.70 4.27
CA MET A 128 -8.63 -6.77 5.26
C MET A 128 -8.30 -6.21 6.65
N TYR A 129 -8.76 -6.91 7.69
CA TYR A 129 -8.46 -6.65 9.08
C TYR A 129 -8.25 -7.96 9.84
N LEU A 130 -7.64 -7.88 11.02
CA LEU A 130 -7.53 -9.03 11.91
C LEU A 130 -8.81 -9.19 12.72
N ASN A 131 -9.42 -10.37 12.70
CA ASN A 131 -10.53 -10.70 13.61
C ASN A 131 -10.03 -11.01 15.04
N GLN A 132 -10.97 -11.24 15.96
CA GLN A 132 -10.65 -11.61 17.36
C GLN A 132 -9.75 -12.85 17.53
N ARG A 133 -9.62 -13.68 16.50
CA ARG A 133 -8.73 -14.87 16.47
C ARG A 133 -7.36 -14.58 15.86
N GLY A 134 -7.08 -13.33 15.47
CA GLY A 134 -5.84 -12.93 14.80
C GLY A 134 -5.73 -13.41 13.35
N GLN A 135 -6.86 -13.70 12.69
CA GLN A 135 -6.90 -14.13 11.29
C GLN A 135 -7.25 -12.95 10.38
N ASP A 136 -6.61 -12.88 9.21
CA ASP A 136 -6.97 -11.92 8.16
C ASP A 136 -8.40 -12.24 7.66
N VAL A 137 -9.30 -11.27 7.75
CA VAL A 137 -10.67 -11.32 7.25
C VAL A 137 -10.91 -10.15 6.30
N GLU A 138 -11.61 -10.41 5.21
CA GLU A 138 -12.01 -9.39 4.25
C GLU A 138 -13.06 -8.44 4.85
N MET A 139 -12.83 -7.14 4.70
CA MET A 139 -13.83 -6.13 5.03
C MET A 139 -15.04 -6.30 4.12
N GLN A 140 -16.23 -6.19 4.71
CA GLN A 140 -17.49 -6.26 3.99
C GLN A 140 -17.98 -4.85 3.65
N ARG A 141 -18.30 -4.59 2.38
CA ARG A 141 -18.86 -3.30 1.96
C ARG A 141 -20.23 -3.06 2.60
N GLY A 142 -20.56 -1.79 2.87
CA GLY A 142 -21.88 -1.41 3.38
C GLY A 142 -22.19 -1.89 4.81
N THR A 143 -21.18 -2.30 5.58
CA THR A 143 -21.35 -2.81 6.96
C THR A 143 -21.10 -1.79 8.07
N ALA A 144 -20.76 -0.55 7.73
CA ALA A 144 -20.60 0.50 8.72
C ALA A 144 -21.95 0.81 9.38
N VAL A 145 -21.99 0.78 10.71
CA VAL A 145 -23.20 1.10 11.48
C VAL A 145 -23.04 2.47 12.11
N LYS A 146 -23.97 3.39 11.82
CA LYS A 146 -24.04 4.69 12.48
C LYS A 146 -24.81 4.56 13.78
N GLU A 147 -24.20 4.98 14.88
CA GLU A 147 -24.79 4.90 16.22
C GLU A 147 -24.52 6.16 17.03
N VAL A 148 -25.31 6.37 18.07
CA VAL A 148 -25.15 7.47 19.03
C VAL A 148 -24.90 6.89 20.41
N THR A 149 -23.70 7.11 20.94
CA THR A 149 -23.26 6.59 22.24
C THR A 149 -22.89 7.77 23.13
N PHE A 150 -23.55 7.90 24.29
CA PHE A 150 -23.38 9.06 25.19
C PHE A 150 -23.55 10.43 24.52
N GLY A 151 -24.45 10.52 23.53
CA GLY A 151 -24.69 11.76 22.77
C GLY A 151 -23.66 12.03 21.66
N ILE A 152 -22.69 11.14 21.46
CA ILE A 152 -21.65 11.25 20.42
C ILE A 152 -22.03 10.34 19.25
N THR A 153 -22.07 10.91 18.05
CA THR A 153 -22.34 10.17 16.82
C THR A 153 -21.06 9.53 16.30
N GLN A 154 -21.10 8.23 16.02
CA GLN A 154 -19.95 7.46 15.52
C GLN A 154 -20.35 6.43 14.46
N LEU A 155 -19.37 6.00 13.66
CA LEU A 155 -19.46 4.79 12.85
C LEU A 155 -18.71 3.66 13.55
N THR A 156 -19.37 2.52 13.68
CA THR A 156 -18.75 1.25 14.06
C THR A 156 -18.33 0.50 12.81
N LEU A 157 -17.05 0.15 12.77
CA LEU A 157 -16.35 -0.49 11.65
C LEU A 157 -15.78 -1.82 12.15
N ASN A 158 -15.85 -2.86 11.31
CA ASN A 158 -15.28 -4.18 11.61
C ASN A 158 -15.68 -4.69 13.02
N PRO A 159 -16.97 -4.91 13.29
CA PRO A 159 -17.46 -5.27 14.63
C PRO A 159 -16.85 -6.59 15.17
N ASP A 160 -16.45 -7.49 14.27
CA ASP A 160 -15.78 -8.76 14.62
C ASP A 160 -14.24 -8.65 14.63
N GLY A 161 -13.71 -7.43 14.52
CA GLY A 161 -12.30 -7.13 14.58
C GLY A 161 -11.67 -7.48 15.92
N LYS A 162 -10.37 -7.78 15.91
CA LYS A 162 -9.55 -7.90 17.12
C LYS A 162 -9.70 -6.68 18.01
N GLU A 163 -9.78 -5.51 17.37
CA GLU A 163 -10.13 -4.24 17.97
C GLU A 163 -11.31 -3.67 17.17
N ILE A 164 -12.42 -3.37 17.85
CA ILE A 164 -13.55 -2.71 17.21
C ILE A 164 -13.10 -1.30 16.83
N ALA A 165 -13.21 -0.97 15.54
CA ALA A 165 -12.79 0.32 15.04
C ALA A 165 -13.97 1.29 15.07
N TYR A 166 -13.79 2.42 15.77
CA TYR A 166 -14.78 3.49 15.81
C TYR A 166 -14.27 4.72 15.07
N LEU A 167 -15.15 5.37 14.33
CA LEU A 167 -14.90 6.68 13.72
C LEU A 167 -15.91 7.69 14.30
N LEU A 168 -15.43 8.58 15.15
CA LEU A 168 -16.25 9.67 15.70
C LEU A 168 -16.52 10.71 14.61
N LEU A 169 -17.78 11.14 14.47
CA LEU A 169 -18.22 12.01 13.37
C LEU A 169 -18.15 13.52 13.68
N GLU A 170 -17.66 13.88 14.87
CA GLU A 170 -17.37 15.27 15.21
C GLU A 170 -16.18 15.81 14.39
N GLU A 171 -16.27 17.07 13.93
CA GLU A 171 -15.28 17.69 13.05
C GLU A 171 -13.83 17.49 13.52
N HIS A 172 -13.54 17.87 14.77
CA HIS A 172 -12.19 17.77 15.33
C HIS A 172 -11.68 16.33 15.42
N SER A 173 -12.59 15.37 15.63
CA SER A 173 -12.27 13.95 15.75
C SER A 173 -12.03 13.32 14.39
N LEU A 174 -12.83 13.69 13.38
CA LEU A 174 -12.62 13.28 11.99
C LEU A 174 -11.26 13.75 11.46
N GLN A 175 -10.89 15.00 11.72
CA GLN A 175 -9.59 15.54 11.32
C GLN A 175 -8.40 14.83 11.99
N ARG A 176 -8.59 14.27 13.18
CA ARG A 176 -7.57 13.51 13.91
C ARG A 176 -7.56 12.01 13.59
N SER A 177 -8.54 11.54 12.82
CA SER A 177 -8.68 10.11 12.51
C SER A 177 -7.50 9.59 11.68
N SER A 178 -7.12 8.33 11.89
CA SER A 178 -6.04 7.70 11.12
C SER A 178 -6.47 7.51 9.66
N ILE A 179 -5.49 7.47 8.76
CA ILE A 179 -5.73 7.18 7.34
C ILE A 179 -6.44 5.82 7.18
N GLN A 180 -6.05 4.82 7.99
CA GLN A 180 -6.67 3.50 7.97
C GLN A 180 -8.14 3.52 8.39
N ASN A 181 -8.49 4.27 9.45
CA ASN A 181 -9.88 4.38 9.89
C ASN A 181 -10.73 5.09 8.84
N LEU A 182 -10.19 6.13 8.20
CA LEU A 182 -10.88 6.82 7.09
C LEU A 182 -11.11 5.87 5.92
N ARG A 183 -10.12 5.08 5.50
CA ARG A 183 -10.28 4.10 4.41
C ARG A 183 -11.26 3.00 4.74
N ALA A 184 -11.20 2.45 5.95
CA ALA A 184 -12.15 1.44 6.41
C ALA A 184 -13.59 1.99 6.36
N ALA A 185 -13.79 3.21 6.86
CA ALA A 185 -15.09 3.87 6.80
C ALA A 185 -15.57 4.11 5.36
N ILE A 186 -14.73 4.67 4.49
CA ILE A 186 -15.06 4.90 3.07
C ILE A 186 -15.46 3.58 2.38
N TYR A 187 -14.79 2.47 2.71
CA TYR A 187 -15.10 1.16 2.15
C TYR A 187 -16.39 0.55 2.70
N GLN A 188 -16.67 0.72 3.99
CA GLN A 188 -17.79 0.08 4.69
C GLN A 188 -19.07 0.91 4.73
N ILE A 189 -19.05 2.20 4.40
CA ILE A 189 -20.25 3.02 4.29
C ILE A 189 -21.17 2.48 3.18
N ASN A 190 -22.46 2.32 3.50
CA ASN A 190 -23.52 2.08 2.52
C ASN A 190 -23.94 3.40 1.86
N GLU A 191 -23.95 3.43 0.52
CA GLU A 191 -24.29 4.61 -0.28
C GLU A 191 -25.79 4.75 -0.58
N GLU A 192 -26.62 3.79 -0.15
CA GLU A 192 -28.08 3.86 -0.28
C GLU A 192 -28.69 4.95 0.63
N ASP A 193 -28.00 5.32 1.70
CA ASP A 193 -28.38 6.40 2.61
C ASP A 193 -27.69 7.71 2.16
N GLU A 194 -28.47 8.75 1.90
CA GLU A 194 -27.95 10.04 1.43
C GLU A 194 -27.05 10.75 2.44
N GLU A 195 -27.33 10.63 3.74
CA GLU A 195 -26.49 11.20 4.79
C GLU A 195 -25.14 10.49 4.83
N LEU A 196 -25.14 9.16 4.74
CA LEU A 196 -23.91 8.36 4.70
C LEU A 196 -23.13 8.58 3.41
N ARG A 197 -23.80 8.79 2.28
CA ARG A 197 -23.15 9.16 1.01
C ARG A 197 -22.43 10.51 1.12
N ASN A 198 -23.09 11.52 1.66
CA ASN A 198 -22.48 12.84 1.88
C ASN A 198 -21.32 12.75 2.88
N LEU A 199 -21.46 11.93 3.92
CA LEU A 199 -20.37 11.64 4.85
C LEU A 199 -19.18 10.99 4.13
N LYS A 200 -19.42 10.00 3.28
CA LYS A 200 -18.36 9.32 2.51
C LYS A 200 -17.56 10.28 1.65
N GLU A 201 -18.22 11.18 0.92
CA GLU A 201 -17.55 12.22 0.12
C GLU A 201 -16.64 13.10 0.98
N ARG A 202 -17.14 13.50 2.16
CA ARG A 202 -16.33 14.26 3.12
C ARG A 202 -15.15 13.47 3.66
N LEU A 203 -15.31 12.19 3.98
CA LEU A 203 -14.21 11.33 4.43
C LEU A 203 -13.14 11.17 3.34
N ILE A 204 -13.54 11.10 2.07
CA ILE A 204 -12.63 11.05 0.92
C ILE A 204 -11.78 12.33 0.86
N GLN A 205 -12.38 13.50 1.03
CA GLN A 205 -11.66 14.78 1.04
C GLN A 205 -10.64 14.85 2.19
N ILE A 206 -11.04 14.45 3.41
CA ILE A 206 -10.13 14.42 4.57
C ILE A 206 -8.97 13.43 4.34
N LEU A 207 -9.27 12.27 3.75
CA LEU A 207 -8.24 11.28 3.39
C LEU A 207 -7.25 11.86 2.38
N GLU A 208 -7.74 12.52 1.33
CA GLU A 208 -6.90 13.17 0.31
C GLU A 208 -6.01 14.25 0.90
N GLU A 209 -6.56 15.10 1.77
CA GLU A 209 -5.79 16.15 2.46
C GLU A 209 -4.68 15.55 3.33
N LYS A 210 -4.95 14.44 4.04
CA LYS A 210 -3.94 13.75 4.83
C LYS A 210 -2.83 13.14 3.97
N GLU A 211 -3.19 12.49 2.86
CA GLU A 211 -2.22 11.92 1.92
C GLU A 211 -1.37 13.02 1.27
N GLU A 212 -1.99 14.15 0.91
CA GLU A 212 -1.32 15.33 0.35
C GLU A 212 -0.38 16.00 1.36
N ASN A 213 -0.75 16.05 2.64
CA ASN A 213 0.10 16.56 3.70
C ASN A 213 1.36 15.70 3.89
N LEU A 214 1.26 14.37 3.77
CA LEU A 214 2.41 13.47 3.80
C LEU A 214 3.39 13.79 2.66
N LEU A 215 2.89 13.91 1.43
CA LEU A 215 3.69 14.26 0.27
C LEU A 215 4.32 15.64 0.40
N SER A 216 3.53 16.65 0.78
CA SER A 216 3.99 18.03 0.92
C SER A 216 5.10 18.17 1.97
N ASN A 217 4.96 17.47 3.09
CA ASN A 217 5.99 17.46 4.14
C ASN A 217 7.28 16.79 3.65
N PHE A 218 7.16 15.67 2.94
CA PHE A 218 8.32 15.00 2.35
C PHE A 218 9.06 15.90 1.34
N LEU A 219 8.34 16.55 0.42
CA LEU A 219 8.94 17.42 -0.59
C LEU A 219 9.61 18.67 0.02
N LYS A 220 9.03 19.24 1.09
CA LYS A 220 9.65 20.35 1.84
C LYS A 220 11.00 19.96 2.47
N MET A 221 11.11 18.71 2.92
CA MET A 221 12.33 18.20 3.55
C MET A 221 13.35 17.65 2.55
N ASN A 222 12.92 17.29 1.33
CA ASN A 222 13.76 16.64 0.34
C ASN A 222 13.70 17.38 -1.00
N LEU A 223 14.53 18.42 -1.13
CA LEU A 223 14.53 19.37 -2.25
C LEU A 223 14.89 18.77 -3.63
N PHE A 224 15.42 17.54 -3.64
CA PHE A 224 15.78 16.84 -4.86
C PHE A 224 14.63 16.01 -5.45
N TYR A 225 13.46 16.00 -4.81
CA TYR A 225 12.26 15.39 -5.35
C TYR A 225 11.26 16.44 -5.78
N GLN A 226 10.56 16.16 -6.88
CA GLN A 226 9.50 17.00 -7.40
C GLN A 226 8.21 16.21 -7.55
N ARG A 227 7.08 16.90 -7.36
CA ARG A 227 5.78 16.38 -7.72
C ARG A 227 5.71 16.15 -9.24
N ILE A 228 5.03 15.08 -9.64
CA ILE A 228 4.65 14.81 -11.03
C ILE A 228 3.46 15.69 -11.43
#